data_AF-A0A833RW72-F1
#
_entry.id   AF-A0A833RW72-F1
#
_cell.length_a   1.000
_cell.length_b   1.000
_cell.length_c   1.000
_cell.angle_alpha   90.00
_cell.angle_beta   90.00
_cell.angle_gamma   90.00
#
_symmetry.space_group_name_H-M   'P 1'
#
loop_
_entity.id
_entity.type
_entity.pdbx_description
1 polymer ?
#
loop_
_entity_poly.entity_id
_entity_poly.type
_entity_poly.pdbx_seq_one_letter_code
_entity_poly.pdbx_strand_id
1 'polypeptide(L)'
;MINCNIEKSFVNNKEIAEILEEDEEDALRFLNKLEVEEFEDIKSGYRINFHFDENPYFENNVLTKEFHLGSSGEHISKSKIPLKSFFM
;
A
#
# COMPACT_ATOMS: atom_id res chain seq x y z
N MET A 1 13.82 14.41 -7.75
CA MET A 1 12.49 13.83 -8.01
C MET A 1 12.72 12.37 -8.32
N ILE A 2 12.51 11.48 -7.35
CA ILE A 2 12.68 10.04 -7.56
C ILE A 2 11.44 9.58 -8.33
N ASN A 3 11.52 9.60 -9.66
CA ASN A 3 10.58 8.93 -10.55
C ASN A 3 10.93 7.45 -10.54
N CYS A 4 10.67 6.78 -9.41
CA CYS A 4 10.66 5.32 -9.39
C CYS A 4 9.28 4.93 -9.92
N ASN A 5 9.20 4.24 -11.07
CA ASN A 5 7.95 3.59 -11.47
C ASN A 5 7.61 2.59 -10.36
N ILE A 6 6.72 3.02 -9.47
CA ILE A 6 6.38 2.33 -8.21
C ILE A 6 5.93 0.89 -8.52
N GLU A 7 5.19 0.71 -9.62
CA GLU A 7 4.81 -0.61 -10.13
C GLU A 7 5.97 -1.56 -10.40
N LYS A 8 7.06 -1.08 -11.01
CA LYS A 8 8.22 -1.94 -11.28
C LYS A 8 8.91 -2.38 -10.00
N SER A 9 8.78 -1.64 -8.90
CA SER A 9 9.36 -2.03 -7.62
C SER A 9 8.53 -3.10 -6.92
N PHE A 10 7.20 -3.08 -7.06
CA PHE A 10 6.31 -4.08 -6.47
C PHE A 10 6.24 -5.36 -7.30
N VAL A 11 6.06 -5.27 -8.63
CA VAL A 11 5.91 -6.44 -9.51
C VAL A 11 7.24 -7.19 -9.72
N ASN A 12 8.38 -6.51 -9.61
CA ASN A 12 9.69 -7.12 -9.85
C ASN A 12 10.30 -7.80 -8.61
N ASN A 13 9.62 -7.73 -7.45
CA ASN A 13 9.95 -8.56 -6.30
C ASN A 13 9.13 -9.86 -6.39
N LYS A 14 9.81 -10.99 -6.66
CA LYS A 14 9.17 -12.30 -6.85
C LYS A 14 8.23 -12.70 -5.71
N GLU A 15 8.53 -12.34 -4.47
CA GLU A 15 7.66 -12.66 -3.32
C GLU A 15 6.35 -11.88 -3.35
N ILE A 16 6.35 -10.65 -3.87
CA ILE A 16 5.16 -9.79 -3.93
C ILE A 16 4.27 -10.19 -5.12
N ALA A 17 4.89 -10.51 -6.26
CA ALA A 17 4.16 -10.96 -7.46
C ALA A 17 3.44 -12.30 -7.27
N GLU A 18 3.97 -13.22 -6.45
CA GLU A 18 3.33 -14.51 -6.17
C GLU A 18 2.10 -14.42 -5.25
N ILE A 19 1.94 -13.28 -4.54
CA ILE A 19 0.84 -13.07 -3.58
C ILE A 19 -0.31 -12.26 -4.20
N LEU A 20 -0.05 -11.58 -5.32
CA LEU A 20 -1.03 -10.74 -6.02
C LEU A 20 -1.97 -11.59 -6.88
N GLU A 21 -3.28 -11.36 -6.74
CA GLU A 21 -4.27 -11.86 -7.70
C GLU A 21 -4.23 -11.02 -9.00
N GLU A 22 -4.72 -11.58 -10.11
CA GLU A 22 -4.69 -10.94 -11.45
C GLU A 22 -5.36 -9.55 -11.43
N ASP A 23 -6.52 -9.44 -10.77
CA ASP A 23 -7.24 -8.17 -10.60
C ASP A 23 -6.45 -7.15 -9.77
N GLU A 24 -5.63 -7.61 -8.81
CA GLU A 24 -4.80 -6.75 -7.97
C GLU A 24 -3.58 -6.24 -8.76
N GLU A 25 -2.99 -7.06 -9.62
CA GLU A 25 -1.92 -6.64 -10.53
C GLU A 25 -2.41 -5.56 -11.51
N ASP A 26 -3.58 -5.75 -12.11
CA ASP A 26 -4.13 -4.75 -13.01
C ASP A 26 -4.55 -3.46 -12.28
N ALA A 27 -5.07 -3.53 -11.06
CA ALA A 27 -5.37 -2.35 -10.25
C ALA A 27 -4.09 -1.56 -9.89
N LEU A 28 -2.96 -2.25 -9.64
CA LEU A 28 -1.67 -1.61 -9.39
C LEU A 28 -1.16 -0.80 -10.59
N ARG A 29 -1.64 -1.06 -11.81
CA ARG A 29 -1.32 -0.25 -13.01
C ARG A 29 -1.84 1.18 -12.97
N PHE A 30 -2.75 1.46 -12.05
CA PHE A 30 -3.32 2.79 -11.83
C PHE A 30 -2.64 3.50 -10.65
N LEU A 31 -1.64 2.89 -9.99
CA LEU A 31 -0.93 3.48 -8.86
C LEU A 31 0.01 4.59 -9.34
N ASN A 32 -0.38 5.83 -9.10
CA ASN A 32 0.37 7.00 -9.56
C ASN A 32 1.42 7.50 -8.55
N LYS A 33 1.16 7.34 -7.24
CA LYS A 33 1.99 7.90 -6.16
C LYS A 33 1.88 7.04 -4.91
N LEU A 34 3.00 6.92 -4.23
CA LEU A 34 3.10 6.33 -2.90
C LEU A 34 3.68 7.38 -1.96
N GLU A 35 2.98 7.61 -0.86
CA GLU A 35 3.34 8.62 0.14
C GLU A 35 3.41 7.94 1.50
N VAL A 36 4.55 8.07 2.17
CA VAL A 36 4.74 7.56 3.52
C VAL A 36 4.69 8.74 4.47
N GLU A 37 3.80 8.66 5.44
CA GLU A 37 3.64 9.67 6.47
C GLU A 37 3.92 9.04 7.83
N GLU A 38 4.86 9.62 8.56
CA GLU A 38 5.08 9.30 9.97
C GLU A 38 3.99 9.99 10.80
N PHE A 39 3.49 9.30 11.82
CA PHE A 39 2.61 9.95 12.79
C PHE A 39 3.44 10.97 13.60
N GLU A 40 2.79 12.03 14.11
CA GLU A 40 3.45 13.07 14.92
C GLU A 40 4.20 12.49 16.13
N ASP A 41 3.72 11.36 16.65
CA ASP A 41 4.44 10.55 17.62
C ASP A 41 5.16 9.40 16.90
N ILE A 42 6.49 9.50 16.85
CA ILE A 42 7.42 8.48 16.34
C ILE A 42 7.19 7.07 16.91
N LYS A 43 6.54 6.96 18.09
CA LYS A 43 6.17 5.68 18.69
C LYS A 43 4.85 5.10 18.18
N SER A 44 4.06 5.88 17.45
CA SER A 44 2.75 5.46 16.93
C SER A 44 2.84 4.75 15.57
N GLY A 45 4.00 4.81 14.89
CA GLY A 45 4.27 4.09 13.65
C GLY A 45 4.19 4.98 12.41
N TYR A 46 3.75 4.42 11.27
CA TYR A 46 3.66 5.12 10.00
C TYR A 46 2.44 4.68 9.19
N ARG A 47 2.01 5.51 8.25
CA ARG A 47 1.01 5.14 7.26
C ARG A 47 1.56 5.29 5.85
N ILE A 48 1.13 4.39 4.97
CA ILE A 48 1.42 4.45 3.55
C ILE A 48 0.12 4.76 2.82
N ASN A 49 0.11 5.85 2.08
CA ASN A 49 -0.96 6.27 1.19
C ASN A 49 -0.60 5.86 -0.24
N PHE A 50 -1.47 5.05 -0.84
CA PHE A 50 -1.40 4.59 -2.22
C PHE A 50 -2.42 5.40 -3.02
N HIS A 51 -1.93 6.26 -3.90
CA HIS A 51 -2.76 7.12 -4.73
C HIS A 51 -2.93 6.48 -6.09
N PHE A 52 -4.20 6.31 -6.47
CA PHE A 52 -4.58 5.73 -7.74
C PHE A 52 -5.26 6.77 -8.61
N ASP A 53 -5.05 6.63 -9.92
CA ASP A 53 -5.94 7.24 -10.90
C ASP A 53 -7.30 6.53 -10.90
N GLU A 54 -8.30 7.15 -11.54
CA GLU A 54 -9.62 6.55 -11.71
C GLU A 54 -9.50 5.20 -12.42
N ASN A 55 -10.10 4.16 -11.85
CA ASN A 55 -9.93 2.78 -12.29
C ASN A 55 -11.22 1.96 -12.04
N PRO A 56 -11.42 0.84 -12.74
CA PRO A 56 -12.67 0.07 -12.64
C PRO A 56 -12.79 -0.81 -11.39
N TYR A 57 -11.76 -0.88 -10.53
CA TYR A 57 -11.70 -1.82 -9.41
C TYR A 57 -12.25 -1.23 -8.11
N PHE A 58 -12.07 0.08 -7.89
CA PHE A 58 -12.58 0.79 -6.72
C PHE A 58 -12.73 2.30 -6.98
N GLU A 59 -13.67 2.92 -6.26
CA GLU A 59 -13.93 4.37 -6.37
C GLU A 59 -12.91 5.23 -5.61
N ASN A 60 -12.18 4.65 -4.65
CA ASN A 60 -11.29 5.39 -3.75
C ASN A 60 -9.97 5.74 -4.45
N ASN A 61 -9.72 7.01 -4.73
CA ASN A 61 -8.43 7.45 -5.30
C ASN A 61 -7.24 7.32 -4.33
N VAL A 62 -7.49 7.08 -3.04
CA VAL A 62 -6.44 6.85 -2.04
C VAL A 62 -6.79 5.65 -1.17
N LEU A 63 -5.88 4.68 -1.13
CA LEU A 63 -5.91 3.56 -0.21
C LEU A 63 -4.82 3.77 0.84
N THR A 64 -5.17 3.66 2.13
CA THR A 64 -4.22 3.92 3.23
C THR A 64 -4.01 2.66 4.04
N LYS A 65 -2.75 2.27 4.21
CA LYS A 65 -2.35 1.22 5.16
C LYS A 65 -1.60 1.83 6.33
N GLU A 66 -2.11 1.63 7.53
CA GLU A 66 -1.49 2.12 8.75
C GLU A 66 -0.78 0.98 9.48
N PHE A 67 0.47 1.23 9.85
CA PHE A 67 1.29 0.37 10.68
C PHE A 67 1.45 1.03 12.03
N HIS A 68 0.80 0.49 13.05
CA HIS A 68 0.94 0.96 14.42
C HIS A 68 1.95 0.10 15.16
N LEU A 69 2.94 0.75 15.79
CA LEU A 69 3.87 0.10 16.70
C LEU A 69 3.17 -0.04 18.06
N GLY A 70 2.66 -1.23 18.39
CA GLY A 70 2.07 -1.48 19.69
C GLY A 70 3.11 -1.30 20.80
N SER A 71 2.69 -0.85 21.99
CA SER A 71 3.55 -0.70 23.17
C SER A 71 4.19 -2.02 23.66
N SER A 72 3.76 -3.17 23.14
CA SER A 72 4.34 -4.52 23.38
C SER A 72 5.29 -5.01 22.27
N GLY A 73 5.49 -4.24 21.19
CA GLY A 73 6.20 -4.69 19.99
C GLY A 73 5.35 -5.53 19.04
N GLU A 74 4.05 -5.69 19.32
CA GLU A 74 3.10 -6.30 18.38
C GLU A 74 2.70 -5.27 17.31
N HIS A 75 2.95 -5.62 16.04
CA HIS A 75 2.52 -4.83 14.89
C HIS A 75 1.01 -4.98 14.71
N ILE A 76 0.26 -3.90 14.95
CA ILE A 76 -1.18 -3.87 14.68
C ILE A 76 -1.40 -3.20 13.32
N SER A 77 -1.63 -4.01 12.30
CA SER A 77 -1.99 -3.55 10.96
C SER A 77 -3.52 -3.43 10.86
N LYS A 78 -4.03 -2.22 10.60
CA LYS A 78 -5.45 -2.01 10.27
C LYS A 78 -5.57 -1.63 8.79
N SER A 79 -6.39 -2.39 8.06
CA SER A 79 -6.62 -2.16 6.64
C SER A 79 -8.13 -2.00 6.39
N LYS A 80 -8.52 -0.93 5.70
CA LYS A 80 -9.84 -0.76 5.08
C LYS A 80 -9.63 -0.69 3.56
N ILE A 81 -9.21 -1.79 2.96
CA ILE A 81 -8.75 -1.80 1.57
C ILE A 81 -9.34 -3.02 0.83
N PRO A 82 -9.77 -2.87 -0.44
CA PRO A 82 -10.27 -3.98 -1.26
C PRO A 82 -9.18 -4.97 -1.70
N LEU A 83 -7.92 -4.54 -1.81
CA LEU A 83 -6.76 -5.36 -2.17
C LEU A 83 -6.27 -6.11 -0.91
N LYS A 84 -6.79 -7.32 -0.69
CA LYS A 84 -6.57 -8.07 0.56
C LYS A 84 -5.20 -8.75 0.59
N SER A 85 -4.71 -9.23 -0.54
CA SER A 85 -3.50 -10.07 -0.61
C SER A 85 -2.25 -9.21 -0.58
N PHE A 86 -2.28 -8.04 -1.23
CA PHE A 86 -1.18 -7.09 -1.21
C PHE A 86 -0.90 -6.49 0.18
N PHE A 87 -1.87 -6.55 1.10
CA PHE A 87 -1.80 -5.89 2.39
C PHE A 87 -2.02 -6.77 3.62
N MET A 88 -2.12 -8.09 3.46
CA MET A 88 -1.89 -9.04 4.55
C MET A 88 -0.40 -9.22 4.82
#